data_AF-A0A9P5NRE2-F1
#
_entry.id   AF-A0A9P5NRE2-F1
#
_cell.length_a   1.000
_cell.length_b   1.000
_cell.length_c   1.000
_cell.angle_alpha   90.00
_cell.angle_beta   90.00
_cell.angle_gamma   90.00
#
_symmetry.space_group_name_H-M   'P 1'
#
loop_
_entity.id
_entity.type
_entity.pdbx_description
1 polymer ?
#
loop_
_entity_poly.entity_id
_entity_poly.type
_entity_poly.pdbx_seq_one_letter_code
_entity_poly.pdbx_strand_id
1 'polypeptide(L)'
;MLHWANSLEKGVFSIKSSQRSSKHITHNRLKYLEIKPETKEVAPLLLDNLTLPSLTRFSYHVFIHDFNNPFPTKAFISFLRRSQISILQEFEIKAGNSWMMDEYLFRILRSLPPIRRLSLVCYPISMKLLWLGNDFFSKFAQILISHFPGLEELHLNVPNPLPFSWNIFLGFLESTYASFLDAPSSSNSANQKSSLRTHINIRLYIQLSAKASPPYIEASVASQLANSDWNHFLSLKVLDKMKGTDLVQDSLSFIRRRKGRVQASVASAS
;
A
#
# COMPACT_ATOMS: atom_id res chain seq x y z
N MET A 1 29.24 -20.58 14.04
CA MET A 1 28.03 -20.59 14.91
C MET A 1 27.23 -19.33 14.57
N LEU A 2 26.03 -19.49 14.00
CA LEU A 2 25.31 -18.43 13.27
C LEU A 2 24.77 -17.35 14.23
N HIS A 3 25.14 -16.08 14.02
CA HIS A 3 24.56 -14.88 14.68
C HIS A 3 23.06 -14.65 14.43
N TRP A 4 22.37 -15.63 13.84
CA TRP A 4 20.97 -15.56 13.45
C TRP A 4 20.04 -15.74 14.65
N ALA A 5 20.46 -16.49 15.68
CA ALA A 5 19.65 -16.78 16.86
C ALA A 5 19.20 -15.53 17.62
N ASN A 6 20.10 -14.56 17.85
CA ASN A 6 19.76 -13.30 18.52
C ASN A 6 18.92 -12.35 17.64
N SER A 7 18.94 -12.53 16.32
CA SER A 7 18.15 -11.73 15.36
C SER A 7 16.75 -12.31 15.15
N LEU A 8 16.59 -13.64 15.34
CA LEU A 8 15.32 -14.36 15.27
C LEU A 8 14.33 -13.96 16.37
N GLU A 9 14.81 -13.63 17.58
CA GLU A 9 13.91 -13.13 18.63
C GLU A 9 13.33 -11.75 18.32
N LYS A 10 14.06 -10.92 17.55
CA LYS A 10 13.66 -9.55 17.22
C LYS A 10 12.95 -9.42 15.87
N GLY A 11 12.97 -10.46 15.03
CA GLY A 11 12.27 -10.47 13.73
C GLY A 11 12.84 -9.51 12.67
N VAL A 12 14.07 -9.02 12.86
CA VAL A 12 14.74 -8.09 11.94
C VAL A 12 16.01 -8.74 11.43
N PHE A 13 16.10 -8.93 10.10
CA PHE A 13 17.26 -9.55 9.46
C PHE A 13 18.03 -8.50 8.63
N SER A 14 19.27 -8.22 9.02
CA SER A 14 20.29 -7.55 8.19
C SER A 14 21.33 -8.62 7.84
N ILE A 15 21.38 -9.05 6.58
CA ILE A 15 22.24 -10.17 6.16
C ILE A 15 23.33 -9.62 5.26
N LYS A 16 24.58 -9.84 5.68
CA LYS A 16 25.78 -9.58 4.89
C LYS A 16 26.05 -10.75 3.93
N SER A 17 26.55 -10.46 2.73
CA SER A 17 26.76 -11.41 1.62
C SER A 17 27.68 -12.61 1.91
N SER A 18 28.43 -12.61 3.03
CA SER A 18 29.41 -13.65 3.34
C SER A 18 28.85 -14.90 4.05
N GLN A 19 27.55 -14.96 4.36
CA GLN A 19 26.95 -16.10 5.05
C GLN A 19 26.03 -16.92 4.13
N ARG A 20 26.60 -17.85 3.37
CA ARG A 20 25.85 -18.92 2.69
C ARG A 20 25.56 -20.04 3.70
N SER A 21 24.42 -20.00 4.38
CA SER A 21 23.96 -21.16 5.15
C SER A 21 23.08 -22.04 4.26
N SER A 22 23.41 -23.34 4.18
CA SER A 22 22.70 -24.34 3.37
C SER A 22 21.53 -25.00 4.10
N LYS A 23 21.19 -24.52 5.30
CA LYS A 23 20.23 -25.18 6.18
C LYS A 23 18.90 -24.44 6.16
N HIS A 24 17.83 -25.17 5.83
CA HIS A 24 16.48 -24.69 5.97
C HIS A 24 16.15 -24.44 7.45
N ILE A 25 15.56 -23.28 7.75
CA ILE A 25 15.23 -22.82 9.11
C ILE A 25 13.71 -22.68 9.23
N THR A 26 13.14 -23.44 10.15
CA THR A 26 11.74 -23.31 10.56
C THR A 26 11.66 -22.62 11.91
N HIS A 27 10.86 -21.57 12.03
CA HIS A 27 10.67 -20.88 13.30
C HIS A 27 9.17 -20.68 13.63
N ASN A 28 8.68 -21.44 14.62
CA ASN A 28 7.25 -21.57 14.92
C ASN A 28 6.69 -20.49 15.85
N ARG A 29 7.48 -19.50 16.28
CA ARG A 29 7.02 -18.46 17.23
C ARG A 29 7.20 -17.04 16.71
N LEU A 30 7.81 -16.87 15.53
CA LEU A 30 8.09 -15.54 15.00
C LEU A 30 6.81 -14.96 14.43
N LYS A 31 6.30 -13.90 15.05
CA LYS A 31 5.07 -13.22 14.64
C LYS A 31 5.32 -12.05 13.69
N TYR A 32 6.50 -11.44 13.77
CA TYR A 32 6.88 -10.29 12.97
C TYR A 32 8.17 -10.58 12.20
N LEU A 33 8.17 -10.25 10.91
CA LEU A 33 9.35 -10.31 10.07
C LEU A 33 9.46 -9.05 9.23
N GLU A 34 10.59 -8.37 9.35
CA GLU A 34 11.00 -7.28 8.48
C GLU A 34 12.30 -7.66 7.76
N ILE A 35 12.26 -7.66 6.43
CA ILE A 35 13.43 -7.94 5.59
C ILE A 35 13.88 -6.63 4.94
N LYS A 36 15.15 -6.27 5.18
CA LYS A 36 15.88 -5.17 4.52
C LYS A 36 17.13 -5.75 3.86
N PRO A 37 17.03 -6.29 2.63
CA PRO A 37 18.17 -6.88 1.97
C PRO A 37 19.18 -5.78 1.62
N GLU A 38 20.42 -5.95 2.08
CA GLU A 38 21.54 -5.07 1.71
C GLU A 38 21.99 -5.33 0.27
N THR A 39 21.81 -6.56 -0.21
CA THR A 39 22.21 -6.99 -1.56
C THR A 39 21.13 -7.85 -2.21
N LYS A 40 21.15 -7.92 -3.54
CA LYS A 40 20.13 -8.61 -4.34
C LYS A 40 20.07 -10.12 -4.11
N GLU A 41 21.19 -10.73 -3.78
CA GLU A 41 21.32 -12.19 -3.63
C GLU A 41 20.75 -12.66 -2.29
N VAL A 42 20.78 -11.80 -1.28
CA VAL A 42 20.41 -12.12 0.09
C VAL A 42 18.91 -12.43 0.23
N ALA A 43 18.05 -11.63 -0.40
CA ALA A 43 16.61 -11.80 -0.22
C ALA A 43 16.07 -13.12 -0.77
N PRO A 44 16.36 -13.54 -2.02
CA PRO A 44 15.97 -14.85 -2.51
C PRO A 44 16.48 -15.98 -1.61
N LEU A 45 17.77 -15.94 -1.23
CA LEU A 45 18.37 -16.96 -0.38
C LEU A 45 17.69 -17.06 0.98
N LEU A 46 17.37 -15.92 1.61
CA LEU A 46 16.64 -15.89 2.87
C LEU A 46 15.23 -16.48 2.69
N LEU A 47 14.50 -15.98 1.68
CA LEU A 47 13.14 -16.41 1.42
C LEU A 47 13.07 -17.90 1.06
N ASP A 48 14.06 -18.47 0.38
CA ASP A 48 14.09 -19.89 0.02
C ASP A 48 14.38 -20.81 1.23
N ASN A 49 15.08 -20.31 2.24
CA ASN A 49 15.51 -21.10 3.40
C ASN A 49 14.66 -20.90 4.66
N LEU A 50 13.65 -20.02 4.64
CA LEU A 50 12.78 -19.78 5.80
C LEU A 50 11.40 -20.46 5.67
N THR A 51 10.91 -20.94 6.82
CA THR A 51 9.51 -21.36 7.03
C THR A 51 9.00 -20.78 8.35
N LEU A 52 7.98 -19.93 8.28
CA LEU A 52 7.48 -19.12 9.41
C LEU A 52 5.95 -19.23 9.57
N PRO A 53 5.44 -20.33 10.15
CA PRO A 53 4.00 -20.59 10.20
C PRO A 53 3.21 -19.68 11.14
N SER A 54 3.89 -19.07 12.12
CA SER A 54 3.24 -18.20 13.11
C SER A 54 3.29 -16.72 12.76
N LEU A 55 3.63 -16.39 11.51
CA LEU A 55 3.85 -15.01 11.08
C LEU A 55 2.53 -14.27 10.91
N THR A 56 2.33 -13.21 11.68
CA THR A 56 1.12 -12.36 11.63
C THR A 56 1.38 -11.04 10.92
N ARG A 57 2.63 -10.58 10.86
CA ARG A 57 3.02 -9.35 10.16
C ARG A 57 4.31 -9.56 9.37
N PHE A 58 4.27 -9.16 8.11
CA PHE A 58 5.43 -9.23 7.22
C PHE A 58 5.66 -7.89 6.52
N SER A 59 6.90 -7.40 6.56
CA SER A 59 7.32 -6.20 5.85
C SER A 59 8.57 -6.48 5.03
N TYR A 60 8.57 -6.03 3.78
CA TYR A 60 9.70 -6.21 2.87
C TYR A 60 10.10 -4.89 2.24
N HIS A 61 11.34 -4.51 2.47
CA HIS A 61 11.89 -3.22 2.04
C HIS A 61 12.91 -3.44 0.94
N VAL A 62 12.78 -2.72 -0.17
CA VAL A 62 13.69 -2.79 -1.32
C VAL A 62 14.28 -1.41 -1.57
N PHE A 63 15.50 -1.21 -1.07
CA PHE A 63 16.26 0.03 -1.23
C PHE A 63 17.49 -0.15 -2.12
N ILE A 64 17.69 -1.32 -2.73
CA ILE A 64 18.87 -1.61 -3.53
C ILE A 64 18.79 -0.82 -4.84
N HIS A 65 19.80 -0.03 -5.18
CA HIS A 65 19.82 0.84 -6.36
C HIS A 65 20.08 0.12 -7.70
N ASP A 66 20.00 -1.21 -7.75
CA ASP A 66 20.30 -1.99 -8.96
C ASP A 66 19.03 -2.23 -9.80
N PHE A 67 18.85 -1.42 -10.84
CA PHE A 67 17.71 -1.45 -11.78
C PHE A 67 17.53 -2.79 -12.51
N ASN A 68 18.57 -3.63 -12.56
CA ASN A 68 18.57 -4.83 -13.39
C ASN A 68 18.05 -6.08 -12.68
N ASN A 69 17.63 -5.99 -11.41
CA ASN A 69 17.08 -7.15 -10.71
C ASN A 69 15.64 -6.91 -10.31
N PRO A 70 14.70 -7.72 -10.83
CA PRO A 70 13.33 -7.64 -10.39
C PRO A 70 13.19 -8.12 -8.95
N PHE A 71 12.10 -7.71 -8.31
CA PHE A 71 11.66 -8.29 -7.04
C PHE A 71 11.69 -9.83 -7.10
N PRO A 72 12.13 -10.54 -6.04
CA PRO A 72 12.26 -12.00 -6.06
C PRO A 72 10.91 -12.71 -5.91
N THR A 73 9.98 -12.46 -6.83
CA THR A 73 8.58 -12.87 -6.77
C THR A 73 8.42 -14.38 -6.60
N LYS A 74 9.25 -15.18 -7.28
CA LYS A 74 9.21 -16.65 -7.17
C LYS A 74 9.58 -17.12 -5.77
N ALA A 75 10.73 -16.69 -5.24
CA ALA A 75 11.18 -17.04 -3.89
C ALA A 75 10.17 -16.56 -2.84
N PHE A 76 9.61 -15.36 -3.03
CA PHE A 76 8.59 -14.79 -2.16
C PHE A 76 7.31 -15.63 -2.10
N ILE A 77 6.75 -16.01 -3.25
CA ILE A 77 5.54 -16.84 -3.29
C ILE A 77 5.82 -18.24 -2.71
N SER A 78 6.99 -18.81 -3.01
CA SER A 78 7.41 -20.08 -2.41
C SER A 78 7.51 -19.99 -0.89
N PHE A 79 8.06 -18.90 -0.35
CA PHE A 79 8.09 -18.62 1.08
C PHE A 79 6.69 -18.59 1.71
N LEU A 80 5.75 -17.85 1.11
CA LEU A 80 4.36 -17.79 1.60
C LEU A 80 3.71 -19.17 1.63
N ARG A 81 3.86 -19.95 0.56
CA ARG A 81 3.28 -21.30 0.44
C ARG A 81 3.87 -22.27 1.45
N ARG A 82 5.20 -22.35 1.54
CA ARG A 82 5.88 -23.24 2.50
C ARG A 82 5.58 -22.88 3.94
N SER A 83 5.51 -21.58 4.23
CA SER A 83 5.19 -21.09 5.57
C SER A 83 3.71 -21.24 5.93
N GLN A 84 2.82 -21.59 5.00
CA GLN A 84 1.39 -21.79 5.26
C GLN A 84 0.77 -20.63 6.08
N ILE A 85 1.04 -19.39 5.67
CA ILE A 85 0.82 -18.20 6.51
C ILE A 85 -0.67 -17.79 6.60
N SER A 86 -1.57 -18.72 6.87
CA SER A 86 -3.03 -18.49 6.95
C SER A 86 -3.45 -17.45 7.98
N ILE A 87 -2.56 -17.14 8.94
CA ILE A 87 -2.81 -16.18 10.02
C ILE A 87 -2.21 -14.79 9.76
N LEU A 88 -1.59 -14.54 8.60
CA LEU A 88 -1.04 -13.22 8.27
C LEU A 88 -2.15 -12.16 8.34
N GLN A 89 -1.95 -11.11 9.12
CA GLN A 89 -2.89 -10.00 9.28
C GLN A 89 -2.41 -8.74 8.58
N GLU A 90 -1.09 -8.52 8.54
CA GLU A 90 -0.48 -7.28 8.07
C GLU A 90 0.62 -7.56 7.04
N PHE A 91 0.51 -6.90 5.89
CA PHE A 91 1.48 -7.00 4.81
C PHE A 91 1.96 -5.62 4.36
N GLU A 92 3.27 -5.46 4.26
CA GLU A 92 3.89 -4.22 3.81
C GLU A 92 4.97 -4.49 2.75
N ILE A 93 4.91 -3.73 1.66
CA ILE A 93 6.01 -3.61 0.70
C ILE A 93 6.44 -2.17 0.65
N LYS A 94 7.74 -1.95 0.85
CA LYS A 94 8.38 -0.68 0.55
C LYS A 94 9.38 -0.89 -0.57
N ALA A 95 9.27 -0.17 -1.67
CA ALA A 95 10.18 -0.35 -2.79
C ALA A 95 10.44 0.95 -3.54
N GLY A 96 11.65 1.04 -4.08
CA GLY A 96 11.96 1.96 -5.15
C GLY A 96 11.32 1.55 -6.47
N ASN A 97 11.33 2.49 -7.40
CA ASN A 97 10.56 2.44 -8.61
C ASN A 97 10.98 1.44 -9.69
N SER A 98 12.23 1.03 -9.74
CA SER A 98 12.71 0.11 -10.79
C SER A 98 12.48 -1.37 -10.48
N TRP A 99 12.10 -1.69 -9.25
CA TRP A 99 12.08 -3.07 -8.77
C TRP A 99 10.73 -3.75 -8.85
N MET A 100 9.66 -2.97 -8.81
CA MET A 100 8.30 -3.48 -8.72
C MET A 100 7.50 -3.07 -9.95
N MET A 101 7.33 -3.99 -10.89
CA MET A 101 6.32 -3.87 -11.94
C MET A 101 4.96 -4.26 -11.37
N ASP A 102 3.88 -3.62 -11.84
CA ASP A 102 2.52 -3.88 -11.38
C ASP A 102 2.15 -5.38 -11.49
N GLU A 103 2.58 -6.06 -12.56
CA GLU A 103 2.35 -7.50 -12.73
C GLU A 103 2.92 -8.33 -11.58
N TYR A 104 4.15 -8.04 -11.16
CA TYR A 104 4.81 -8.75 -10.06
C TYR A 104 4.13 -8.47 -8.73
N LEU A 105 3.77 -7.21 -8.48
CA LEU A 105 3.01 -6.83 -7.30
C LEU A 105 1.67 -7.56 -7.25
N PHE A 106 0.90 -7.54 -8.33
CA PHE A 106 -0.39 -8.22 -8.39
C PHE A 106 -0.25 -9.73 -8.21
N ARG A 107 0.80 -10.35 -8.77
CA ARG A 107 1.07 -11.78 -8.54
C ARG A 107 1.36 -12.09 -7.07
N ILE A 108 2.10 -11.20 -6.39
CA ILE A 108 2.36 -11.29 -4.95
C ILE A 108 1.07 -11.15 -4.16
N LEU A 109 0.31 -10.08 -4.42
CA LEU A 109 -0.94 -9.79 -3.72
C LEU A 109 -1.96 -10.93 -3.85
N ARG A 110 -2.10 -11.52 -5.04
CA ARG A 110 -2.98 -12.69 -5.26
C ARG A 110 -2.52 -13.96 -4.54
N SER A 111 -1.26 -14.02 -4.13
CA SER A 111 -0.70 -15.17 -3.40
C SER A 111 -0.78 -15.00 -1.88
N LEU A 112 -1.20 -13.83 -1.40
CA LEU A 112 -1.38 -13.58 0.03
C LEU A 112 -2.68 -14.23 0.52
N PRO A 113 -2.72 -14.67 1.78
CA PRO A 113 -3.98 -14.96 2.46
C PRO A 113 -4.82 -13.67 2.60
N PRO A 114 -6.10 -13.76 2.99
CA PRO A 114 -6.86 -12.59 3.41
C PRO A 114 -6.16 -11.88 4.58
N ILE A 115 -5.82 -10.61 4.38
CA ILE A 115 -5.15 -9.73 5.35
C ILE A 115 -6.10 -8.61 5.79
N ARG A 116 -5.82 -8.01 6.95
CA ARG A 116 -6.55 -6.84 7.48
C ARG A 116 -5.88 -5.52 7.14
N ARG A 117 -4.54 -5.51 7.01
CA ARG A 117 -3.79 -4.29 6.71
C ARG A 117 -2.82 -4.49 5.56
N LEU A 118 -2.89 -3.60 4.58
CA LEU A 118 -2.01 -3.54 3.43
C LEU A 118 -1.31 -2.18 3.36
N SER A 119 0.03 -2.18 3.32
CA SER A 119 0.84 -0.98 3.18
C SER A 119 1.73 -1.07 1.95
N LEU A 120 1.58 -0.12 1.02
CA LEU A 120 2.39 -0.01 -0.20
C LEU A 120 3.12 1.32 -0.19
N VAL A 121 4.46 1.28 -0.15
CA VAL A 121 5.31 2.46 -0.01
C VAL A 121 6.26 2.61 -1.19
N CYS A 122 5.96 3.58 -2.05
CA CYS A 122 6.78 3.94 -3.20
C CYS A 122 7.78 5.04 -2.83
N TYR A 123 9.08 4.74 -2.96
CA TYR A 123 10.15 5.72 -2.77
C TYR A 123 10.63 6.30 -4.11
N PRO A 124 10.93 7.61 -4.16
CA PRO A 124 11.49 8.23 -5.36
C PRO A 124 13.00 7.93 -5.41
N ILE A 125 13.41 6.91 -6.18
CA ILE A 125 14.83 6.63 -6.45
C ILE A 125 15.27 7.20 -7.80
N SER A 126 14.35 7.29 -8.77
CA SER A 126 14.57 7.96 -10.06
C SER A 126 13.27 8.60 -10.61
N MET A 127 13.35 9.51 -11.58
CA MET A 127 12.17 10.22 -12.12
C MET A 127 11.41 9.45 -13.21
N LYS A 128 11.94 8.33 -13.73
CA LYS A 128 11.49 7.85 -15.06
C LYS A 128 10.23 6.99 -15.06
N LEU A 129 9.99 6.20 -14.02
CA LEU A 129 8.81 5.36 -13.84
C LEU A 129 8.56 5.28 -12.33
N LEU A 130 7.32 5.29 -11.87
CA LEU A 130 6.97 5.15 -10.45
C LEU A 130 5.83 4.12 -10.37
N TRP A 131 6.02 3.08 -9.57
CA TRP A 131 4.94 2.14 -9.25
C TRP A 131 3.89 2.84 -8.37
N LEU A 132 2.65 2.34 -8.40
CA LEU A 132 1.44 3.06 -7.94
C LEU A 132 0.99 4.21 -8.87
N GLY A 133 1.21 4.06 -10.17
CA GLY A 133 0.75 5.01 -11.19
C GLY A 133 -0.71 4.76 -11.64
N ASN A 134 -1.10 5.41 -12.75
CA ASN A 134 -2.46 5.27 -13.29
C ASN A 134 -2.85 3.80 -13.57
N ASP A 135 -1.99 3.06 -14.26
CA ASP A 135 -2.24 1.66 -14.63
C ASP A 135 -2.45 0.74 -13.42
N PHE A 136 -1.74 1.04 -12.31
CA PHE A 136 -1.92 0.34 -11.05
C PHE A 136 -3.34 0.55 -10.53
N PHE A 137 -3.77 1.81 -10.37
CA PHE A 137 -5.08 2.14 -9.80
C PHE A 137 -6.25 1.63 -10.64
N SER A 138 -6.12 1.64 -11.97
CA SER A 138 -7.15 1.08 -12.86
C SER A 138 -7.38 -0.42 -12.68
N LYS A 139 -6.40 -1.17 -12.17
CA LYS A 139 -6.49 -2.64 -11.97
C LYS A 139 -6.65 -3.02 -10.50
N PHE A 140 -6.17 -2.19 -9.58
CA PHE A 140 -6.02 -2.54 -8.19
C PHE A 140 -7.36 -2.71 -7.46
N ALA A 141 -8.40 -1.95 -7.84
CA ALA A 141 -9.73 -2.07 -7.25
C ALA A 141 -10.23 -3.53 -7.29
N GLN A 142 -10.20 -4.17 -8.46
CA GLN A 142 -10.65 -5.55 -8.64
C GLN A 142 -9.91 -6.54 -7.72
N ILE A 143 -8.59 -6.36 -7.57
CA ILE A 143 -7.77 -7.21 -6.70
C ILE A 143 -8.16 -7.01 -5.24
N LEU A 144 -8.33 -5.74 -4.83
CA LEU A 144 -8.70 -5.38 -3.47
C LEU A 144 -9.97 -6.11 -3.03
N ILE A 145 -11.00 -6.03 -3.87
CA ILE A 145 -12.32 -6.59 -3.60
C ILE A 145 -12.28 -8.12 -3.61
N SER A 146 -11.64 -8.73 -4.62
CA SER A 146 -11.74 -10.17 -4.82
C SER A 146 -10.77 -10.98 -3.94
N HIS A 147 -9.64 -10.40 -3.53
CA HIS A 147 -8.61 -11.12 -2.75
C HIS A 147 -8.54 -10.67 -1.28
N PHE A 148 -9.04 -9.47 -0.94
CA PHE A 148 -8.96 -8.92 0.41
C PHE A 148 -10.33 -8.46 0.94
N PRO A 149 -11.34 -9.35 0.98
CA PRO A 149 -12.70 -8.98 1.42
C PRO A 149 -12.80 -8.54 2.89
N GLY A 150 -11.79 -8.84 3.71
CA GLY A 150 -11.69 -8.44 5.12
C GLY A 150 -10.65 -7.35 5.38
N LEU A 151 -10.24 -6.59 4.35
CA LEU A 151 -9.27 -5.52 4.52
C LEU A 151 -9.90 -4.36 5.31
N GLU A 152 -9.24 -3.97 6.38
CA GLU A 152 -9.65 -2.89 7.29
C GLU A 152 -8.84 -1.62 7.02
N GLU A 153 -7.56 -1.74 6.66
CA GLU A 153 -6.67 -0.60 6.41
C GLU A 153 -5.85 -0.78 5.12
N LEU A 154 -5.88 0.25 4.27
CA LEU A 154 -5.04 0.39 3.09
C LEU A 154 -4.20 1.67 3.21
N HIS A 155 -2.89 1.51 3.34
CA HIS A 155 -1.94 2.61 3.37
C HIS A 155 -1.16 2.67 2.06
N LEU A 156 -1.23 3.82 1.39
CA LEU A 156 -0.52 4.10 0.17
C LEU A 156 0.43 5.26 0.43
N ASN A 157 1.71 5.10 0.13
CA ASN A 157 2.71 6.16 0.28
C ASN A 157 3.35 6.43 -1.07
N VAL A 158 3.20 7.64 -1.57
CA VAL A 158 3.65 8.04 -2.90
C VAL A 158 4.54 9.28 -2.83
N PRO A 159 5.52 9.40 -3.74
CA PRO A 159 6.35 10.59 -3.82
C PRO A 159 5.64 11.75 -4.54
N ASN A 160 6.29 12.92 -4.52
CA ASN A 160 5.99 14.06 -5.38
C ASN A 160 7.15 14.26 -6.38
N PRO A 161 6.92 14.40 -7.71
CA PRO A 161 5.63 14.48 -8.40
C PRO A 161 4.80 13.19 -8.30
N LEU A 162 3.47 13.34 -8.35
CA LEU A 162 2.53 12.21 -8.25
C LEU A 162 2.67 11.29 -9.48
N PRO A 163 2.68 9.96 -9.29
CA PRO A 163 2.75 9.02 -10.40
C PRO A 163 1.39 8.75 -11.08
N PHE A 164 0.33 9.37 -10.58
CA PHE A 164 -1.04 9.20 -11.05
C PHE A 164 -1.76 10.56 -11.16
N SER A 165 -2.87 10.58 -11.89
CA SER A 165 -3.79 11.73 -11.90
C SER A 165 -4.90 11.56 -10.86
N TRP A 166 -5.33 12.65 -10.25
CA TRP A 166 -6.39 12.64 -9.24
C TRP A 166 -7.70 12.01 -9.74
N ASN A 167 -8.03 12.15 -11.03
CA ASN A 167 -9.20 11.52 -11.64
C ASN A 167 -9.10 9.99 -11.65
N ILE A 168 -7.92 9.44 -11.93
CA ILE A 168 -7.72 7.98 -11.90
C ILE A 168 -7.81 7.46 -10.46
N PHE A 169 -7.26 8.19 -9.49
CA PHE A 169 -7.40 7.83 -8.08
C PHE A 169 -8.86 7.89 -7.61
N LEU A 170 -9.62 8.90 -8.03
CA LEU A 170 -11.04 9.00 -7.75
C LEU A 170 -11.81 7.81 -8.36
N GLY A 171 -11.57 7.47 -9.62
CA GLY A 171 -12.20 6.30 -10.26
C GLY A 171 -11.88 4.98 -9.57
N PHE A 172 -10.67 4.83 -9.00
CA PHE A 172 -10.32 3.70 -8.14
C PHE A 172 -11.20 3.63 -6.88
N LEU A 173 -11.42 4.76 -6.20
CA LEU A 173 -12.27 4.82 -5.02
C LEU A 173 -13.72 4.48 -5.38
N GLU A 174 -14.25 5.07 -6.46
CA GLU A 174 -15.61 4.83 -6.95
C GLU A 174 -15.82 3.36 -7.30
N SER A 175 -14.87 2.74 -8.01
CA SER A 175 -14.92 1.32 -8.37
C SER A 175 -14.88 0.42 -7.13
N THR A 176 -14.06 0.80 -6.15
CA THR A 176 -13.96 0.08 -4.87
C THR A 176 -15.29 0.15 -4.11
N TYR A 177 -15.87 1.35 -4.01
CA TYR A 177 -17.15 1.58 -3.33
C TYR A 177 -18.33 0.92 -4.02
N ALA A 178 -18.46 1.05 -5.34
CA ALA A 178 -19.53 0.40 -6.11
C ALA A 178 -19.53 -1.11 -5.89
N SER A 179 -18.35 -1.73 -5.85
CA SER A 179 -18.24 -3.17 -5.59
C SER A 179 -18.63 -3.57 -4.17
N PHE A 180 -18.48 -2.66 -3.20
CA PHE A 180 -19.02 -2.85 -1.85
C PHE A 180 -20.55 -2.73 -1.80
N LEU A 181 -21.18 -1.97 -2.71
CA LEU A 181 -22.63 -1.88 -2.83
C LEU A 181 -23.22 -3.10 -3.56
N ASP A 182 -22.62 -3.48 -4.70
CA ASP A 182 -23.17 -4.50 -5.61
C ASP A 182 -23.06 -5.92 -5.10
N ALA A 183 -22.16 -6.18 -4.15
CA ALA A 183 -21.99 -7.54 -3.70
C ALA A 183 -23.29 -8.00 -2.99
N PRO A 184 -23.84 -9.16 -3.36
CA PRO A 184 -25.24 -9.49 -3.08
C PRO A 184 -25.50 -9.57 -1.57
N SER A 185 -26.49 -8.81 -1.12
CA SER A 185 -27.24 -9.07 0.09
C SER A 185 -28.07 -10.33 -0.16
N SER A 186 -27.45 -11.52 -0.20
CA SER A 186 -28.20 -12.75 -0.49
C SER A 186 -29.09 -13.12 0.69
N SER A 187 -30.31 -12.63 0.59
CA SER A 187 -31.56 -13.21 1.08
C SER A 187 -31.57 -14.74 1.08
N ASN A 188 -32.07 -15.29 2.18
CA ASN A 188 -32.80 -16.57 2.27
C ASN A 188 -32.04 -17.90 2.14
N SER A 189 -30.83 -18.01 2.68
CA SER A 189 -30.34 -19.32 3.15
C SER A 189 -29.84 -19.22 4.59
N ALA A 190 -30.53 -19.90 5.51
CA ALA A 190 -30.39 -19.77 6.95
C ALA A 190 -29.07 -20.29 7.55
N ASN A 191 -28.00 -20.47 6.75
CA ASN A 191 -26.72 -21.00 7.23
C ASN A 191 -25.46 -20.42 6.58
N GLN A 192 -25.55 -19.36 5.76
CA GLN A 192 -24.34 -18.65 5.30
C GLN A 192 -24.10 -17.43 6.19
N LYS A 193 -23.05 -17.52 7.03
CA LYS A 193 -22.49 -16.39 7.76
C LYS A 193 -22.32 -15.22 6.80
N SER A 194 -23.17 -14.21 6.90
CA SER A 194 -22.95 -12.92 6.23
C SER A 194 -21.55 -12.47 6.60
N SER A 195 -20.62 -12.45 5.67
CA SER A 195 -19.33 -11.81 5.92
C SER A 195 -19.65 -10.35 6.21
N LEU A 196 -19.57 -9.93 7.47
CA LEU A 196 -19.65 -8.53 7.84
C LEU A 196 -18.62 -7.80 6.99
N ARG A 197 -19.09 -7.03 6.00
CA ARG A 197 -18.20 -6.25 5.14
C ARG A 197 -17.53 -5.22 6.02
N THR A 198 -16.22 -5.34 6.13
CA THR A 198 -15.42 -4.45 6.95
C THR A 198 -15.34 -3.11 6.24
N HIS A 199 -15.73 -2.05 6.94
CA HIS A 199 -15.43 -0.70 6.53
C HIS A 199 -13.91 -0.55 6.32
N ILE A 200 -13.47 -0.06 5.16
CA ILE A 200 -12.06 0.12 4.83
C ILE A 200 -11.60 1.56 5.11
N ASN A 201 -10.46 1.69 5.79
CA ASN A 201 -9.75 2.95 5.98
C ASN A 201 -8.62 3.08 4.96
N ILE A 202 -8.77 4.00 4.01
CA ILE A 202 -7.77 4.30 3.00
C ILE A 202 -7.00 5.55 3.41
N ARG A 203 -5.69 5.42 3.56
CA ARG A 203 -4.79 6.55 3.82
C ARG A 203 -3.78 6.69 2.70
N LEU A 204 -3.85 7.81 2.00
CA LEU A 204 -2.89 8.18 0.98
C LEU A 204 -1.93 9.22 1.58
N TYR A 205 -0.67 8.84 1.74
CA TYR A 205 0.41 9.70 2.20
C TYR A 205 1.21 10.21 1.00
N ILE A 206 1.24 11.52 0.81
CA ILE A 206 2.02 12.17 -0.26
C ILE A 206 3.25 12.82 0.37
N GLN A 207 4.43 12.49 -0.14
CA GLN A 207 5.68 13.14 0.27
C GLN A 207 5.85 14.45 -0.51
N LEU A 208 5.22 15.52 -0.02
CA LEU A 208 5.31 16.84 -0.63
C LEU A 208 6.72 17.42 -0.54
N SER A 209 7.12 18.17 -1.56
CA SER A 209 8.35 18.96 -1.51
C SER A 209 8.16 20.18 -0.59
N ALA A 210 9.25 20.69 0.00
CA ALA A 210 9.20 21.90 0.83
C ALA A 210 8.65 23.14 0.11
N LYS A 211 8.69 23.14 -1.24
CA LYS A 211 8.18 24.23 -2.10
C LYS A 211 6.76 24.00 -2.60
N ALA A 212 6.14 22.87 -2.27
CA ALA A 212 4.76 22.59 -2.71
C ALA A 212 3.81 23.61 -2.06
N SER A 213 2.97 24.23 -2.86
CA SER A 213 1.96 25.19 -2.42
C SER A 213 0.58 24.76 -2.89
N PRO A 214 -0.48 25.10 -2.12
CA PRO A 214 -1.85 24.77 -2.50
C PRO A 214 -2.30 25.56 -3.75
N PRO A 215 -3.28 25.03 -4.51
CA PRO A 215 -4.02 23.81 -4.22
C PRO A 215 -3.22 22.56 -4.62
N TYR A 216 -3.20 21.54 -3.74
CA TYR A 216 -2.52 20.27 -4.00
C TYR A 216 -3.37 19.32 -4.86
N ILE A 217 -4.69 19.54 -4.83
CA ILE A 217 -5.72 18.79 -5.54
C ILE A 217 -6.59 19.79 -6.29
N GLU A 218 -6.91 19.48 -7.55
CA GLU A 218 -7.81 20.30 -8.36
C GLU A 218 -9.17 20.48 -7.71
N ALA A 219 -9.79 21.64 -7.89
CA ALA A 219 -10.99 22.04 -7.16
C ALA A 219 -12.18 21.08 -7.34
N SER A 220 -12.38 20.59 -8.57
CA SER A 220 -13.42 19.63 -8.92
C SER A 220 -13.21 18.30 -8.18
N VAL A 221 -11.98 17.79 -8.17
CA VAL A 221 -11.66 16.51 -7.52
C VAL A 221 -11.65 16.64 -6.00
N ALA A 222 -11.08 17.72 -5.45
CA ALA A 222 -11.10 17.97 -4.01
C ALA A 222 -12.53 18.06 -3.46
N SER A 223 -13.45 18.68 -4.22
CA SER A 223 -14.86 18.76 -3.83
C SER A 223 -15.52 17.38 -3.86
N GLN A 224 -15.23 16.56 -4.87
CA GLN A 224 -15.74 15.19 -4.94
C GLN A 224 -15.21 14.35 -3.77
N LEU A 225 -13.90 14.33 -3.54
CA LEU A 225 -13.27 13.59 -2.44
C LEU A 225 -13.82 13.98 -1.06
N ALA A 226 -14.21 15.24 -0.85
CA ALA A 226 -14.78 15.71 0.42
C ALA A 226 -16.29 15.47 0.57
N ASN A 227 -17.03 15.45 -0.54
CA ASN A 227 -18.50 15.43 -0.53
C ASN A 227 -19.11 14.06 -0.81
N SER A 228 -18.33 13.01 -1.12
CA SER A 228 -18.96 11.72 -1.39
C SER A 228 -19.30 10.96 -0.11
N ASP A 229 -20.47 10.33 -0.09
CA ASP A 229 -21.04 9.54 1.01
C ASP A 229 -20.34 8.18 1.21
N TRP A 230 -19.01 8.18 1.12
CA TRP A 230 -18.17 6.99 1.35
C TRP A 230 -18.39 6.38 2.74
N ASN A 231 -18.83 7.21 3.70
CA ASN A 231 -18.76 7.03 5.15
C ASN A 231 -19.30 5.71 5.71
N HIS A 232 -20.16 5.00 4.98
CA HIS A 232 -20.69 3.71 5.43
C HIS A 232 -19.69 2.55 5.24
N PHE A 233 -18.84 2.61 4.21
CA PHE A 233 -17.97 1.50 3.82
C PHE A 233 -16.51 1.89 3.61
N LEU A 234 -16.24 3.17 3.41
CA LEU A 234 -14.92 3.67 3.08
C LEU A 234 -14.69 5.00 3.79
N SER A 235 -13.54 5.12 4.46
CA SER A 235 -13.02 6.41 4.91
C SER A 235 -11.73 6.72 4.17
N LEU A 236 -11.56 7.97 3.75
CA LEU A 236 -10.37 8.43 3.05
C LEU A 236 -9.67 9.53 3.84
N LYS A 237 -8.35 9.42 3.96
CA LYS A 237 -7.49 10.54 4.34
C LYS A 237 -6.37 10.71 3.33
N VAL A 238 -6.22 11.92 2.80
CA VAL A 238 -5.08 12.30 1.94
C VAL A 238 -4.19 13.23 2.75
N LEU A 239 -3.00 12.76 3.10
CA LEU A 239 -2.15 13.41 4.10
C LEU A 239 -0.80 13.81 3.51
N ASP A 240 -0.30 14.98 3.89
CA ASP A 240 1.13 15.27 3.81
C ASP A 240 1.87 14.30 4.74
N LYS A 241 2.75 13.47 4.20
CA LYS A 241 3.53 12.51 4.97
C LYS A 241 4.38 13.17 6.06
N MET A 242 4.88 14.38 5.82
CA MET A 242 5.80 15.07 6.72
C MET A 242 5.06 15.87 7.79
N LYS A 243 3.97 16.56 7.41
CA LYS A 243 3.23 17.47 8.31
C LYS A 243 1.97 16.84 8.92
N GLY A 244 1.48 15.74 8.36
CA GLY A 244 0.20 15.13 8.74
C GLY A 244 -1.03 15.95 8.32
N THR A 245 -0.84 17.00 7.50
CA THR A 245 -1.91 17.90 7.06
C THR A 245 -2.84 17.21 6.07
N ASP A 246 -4.14 17.40 6.22
CA ASP A 246 -5.15 16.91 5.27
C ASP A 246 -5.16 17.77 3.99
N LEU A 247 -4.69 17.18 2.90
CA LEU A 247 -4.49 17.87 1.63
C LEU A 247 -5.80 18.16 0.88
N VAL A 248 -6.88 17.42 1.18
CA VAL A 248 -8.21 17.71 0.64
C VAL A 248 -8.75 18.98 1.29
N GLN A 249 -8.73 19.02 2.63
CA GLN A 249 -9.23 20.16 3.40
C GLN A 249 -8.42 21.45 3.14
N ASP A 250 -7.09 21.33 3.05
CA ASP A 250 -6.22 22.47 2.72
C ASP A 250 -6.52 23.02 1.30
N SER A 251 -6.68 22.13 0.32
CA SER A 251 -7.00 22.53 -1.06
C SER A 251 -8.35 23.26 -1.12
N LEU A 252 -9.39 22.71 -0.48
CA LEU A 252 -10.72 23.35 -0.42
C LEU A 252 -10.69 24.71 0.27
N SER A 253 -9.96 24.82 1.38
CA SER A 253 -9.80 26.07 2.12
C SER A 253 -9.13 27.15 1.27
N PHE A 254 -8.08 26.79 0.52
CA PHE A 254 -7.40 27.70 -0.41
C PHE A 254 -8.34 28.18 -1.53
N ILE A 255 -9.10 27.27 -2.13
CA ILE A 255 -10.05 27.58 -3.21
C ILE A 255 -11.13 28.55 -2.73
N ARG A 256 -11.71 28.32 -1.55
CA ARG A 256 -12.74 29.20 -0.95
C ARG A 256 -12.20 30.62 -0.72
N ARG A 257 -10.99 30.75 -0.15
CA ARG A 257 -10.34 32.06 0.06
C ARG A 257 -10.10 32.81 -1.25
N ARG A 258 -9.69 32.11 -2.31
CA ARG A 258 -9.45 32.74 -3.61
C ARG A 258 -10.74 33.24 -4.26
N LYS A 259 -11.83 32.46 -4.21
CA LYS A 259 -13.15 32.89 -4.71
C LYS A 259 -13.67 34.13 -3.98
N GLY A 260 -13.54 34.16 -2.65
CA GLY A 260 -13.96 35.32 -1.84
C GLY A 260 -13.17 36.60 -2.18
N ARG A 261 -11.85 36.49 -2.43
CA ARG A 261 -11.04 37.65 -2.85
C ARG A 261 -11.44 38.19 -4.22
N VAL A 262 -11.75 37.32 -5.18
CA VAL A 262 -12.19 37.74 -6.53
C VAL A 262 -13.54 38.46 -6.46
N GLN A 263 -14.49 37.93 -5.68
CA GLN A 263 -15.80 38.57 -5.50
C GLN A 263 -15.67 39.94 -4.82
N ALA A 264 -14.80 40.08 -3.82
CA ALA A 264 -14.53 41.36 -3.17
C ALA A 264 -13.89 42.38 -4.12
N SER A 265 -12.95 41.97 -4.98
CA SER A 265 -12.32 42.87 -5.95
C SER A 265 -13.27 43.38 -7.05
N VAL A 266 -14.24 42.55 -7.45
CA VAL A 266 -15.27 42.93 -8.43
C VAL A 266 -16.28 43.91 -7.80
N ALA A 267 -16.66 43.67 -6.54
CA ALA A 267 -17.55 44.57 -5.80
C ALA A 267 -16.92 45.94 -5.50
N SER A 268 -15.60 46.02 -5.30
CA SER A 268 -14.89 47.30 -5.09
C SER A 268 -14.60 48.09 -6.37
N ALA A 269 -14.83 47.49 -7.54
CA ALA A 269 -14.60 48.11 -8.85
C ALA A 269 -15.91 48.55 -9.55
N SER A 270 -17.06 48.33 -8.89
CA SER A 270 -18.39 48.77 -9.32
C SER A 270 -18.83 49.99 -8.53
#